data_AF-A0A0M2SKP4-F1
#
_entry.id   AF-A0A0M2SKP4-F1
#
_cell.length_a   1.000
_cell.length_b   1.000
_cell.length_c   1.000
_cell.angle_alpha   90.00
_cell.angle_beta   90.00
_cell.angle_gamma   90.00
#
_symmetry.space_group_name_H-M   'P 1'
#
loop_
_entity.id
_entity.type
_entity.pdbx_description
1 polymer ?
#
loop_
_entity_poly.entity_id
_entity_poly.type
_entity_poly.pdbx_seq_one_letter_code
_entity_poly.pdbx_strand_id
1 'polypeptide(L)'
;MTEDKKVYDDYRIDYLKKHIEQMSEAIEDGVDLMGYLSWGPIDLVSMSTSEMSKRYGYIYVDKDDDGNGTLDRYRKKSFHWYKQVIETNGEDLDTDVDY
;
A
#
# COMPACT_ATOMS: atom_id res chain seq x y z
N MET A 1 -11.04 -0.85 10.23
CA MET A 1 -10.71 -2.29 10.34
C MET A 1 -12.01 -3.00 10.66
N THR A 2 -12.31 -4.11 10.00
CA THR A 2 -13.48 -4.95 10.29
C THR A 2 -13.26 -5.73 11.59
N GLU A 3 -14.31 -6.40 12.09
CA GLU A 3 -14.26 -7.19 13.34
C GLU A 3 -13.21 -8.32 13.27
N ASP A 4 -12.96 -8.87 12.08
CA ASP A 4 -11.95 -9.91 11.79
C ASP A 4 -10.54 -9.36 11.51
N LYS A 5 -10.29 -8.09 11.89
CA LYS A 5 -8.98 -7.43 11.75
C LYS A 5 -8.50 -7.24 10.31
N LYS A 6 -9.43 -7.12 9.36
CA LYS A 6 -9.13 -6.81 7.95
C LYS A 6 -9.31 -5.33 7.61
N VAL A 7 -8.59 -4.89 6.59
CA VAL A 7 -8.66 -3.55 6.02
C VAL A 7 -8.78 -3.66 4.51
N TYR A 8 -10.00 -3.38 4.02
CA TYR A 8 -10.31 -3.27 2.60
C TYR A 8 -9.98 -1.86 2.12
N ASP A 9 -8.79 -1.70 1.55
CA ASP A 9 -8.25 -0.42 1.12
C ASP A 9 -8.16 -0.31 -0.41
N ASP A 10 -9.26 -0.62 -1.09
CA ASP A 10 -9.37 -0.58 -2.55
C ASP A 10 -9.02 0.80 -3.13
N TYR A 11 -9.27 1.89 -2.38
CA TYR A 11 -8.84 3.24 -2.77
C TYR A 11 -7.31 3.36 -2.91
N ARG A 12 -6.54 2.67 -2.07
CA ARG A 12 -5.06 2.68 -2.12
C ARG A 12 -4.58 1.84 -3.29
N ILE A 13 -5.22 0.70 -3.52
CA ILE A 13 -4.96 -0.16 -4.68
C ILE A 13 -5.19 0.63 -5.97
N ASP A 14 -6.36 1.25 -6.12
CA ASP A 14 -6.70 2.07 -7.30
C ASP A 14 -5.72 3.23 -7.50
N TYR A 15 -5.37 3.95 -6.43
CA TYR A 15 -4.37 5.02 -6.48
C TYR A 15 -3.02 4.51 -7.01
N LEU A 16 -2.47 3.45 -6.41
CA LEU A 16 -1.17 2.91 -6.78
C LEU A 16 -1.18 2.29 -8.18
N LYS A 17 -2.23 1.54 -8.52
CA LYS A 17 -2.42 0.95 -9.85
C LYS A 17 -2.28 2.00 -10.94
N LYS A 18 -3.03 3.11 -10.82
CA LYS A 18 -2.96 4.22 -11.79
C LYS A 18 -1.56 4.79 -11.93
N HIS A 19 -0.79 4.88 -10.84
CA HIS A 19 0.59 5.36 -10.91
C HIS A 19 1.52 4.34 -11.56
N ILE A 20 1.32 3.05 -11.32
CA ILE A 20 2.11 1.98 -11.94
C ILE A 20 1.85 1.89 -13.43
N GLU A 21 0.60 2.03 -13.87
CA GLU A 21 0.25 2.11 -15.29
C GLU A 21 1.01 3.27 -15.97
N GLN A 22 1.01 4.46 -15.37
CA GLN A 22 1.75 5.60 -15.92
C GLN A 22 3.27 5.44 -15.88
N MET A 23 3.82 4.69 -14.91
CA MET A 23 5.24 4.33 -14.94
C MET A 23 5.57 3.39 -16.10
N SER A 24 4.67 2.46 -16.43
CA SER A 24 4.82 1.59 -17.60
C SER A 24 4.89 2.39 -18.90
N GLU A 25 3.94 3.31 -19.09
CA GLU A 25 3.93 4.21 -20.26
C GLU A 25 5.22 5.03 -20.36
N ALA A 26 5.73 5.56 -19.23
CA ALA A 26 6.98 6.31 -19.22
C ALA A 26 8.20 5.45 -19.61
N ILE A 27 8.22 4.18 -19.22
CA ILE A 27 9.26 3.22 -19.64
C ILE A 27 9.17 2.96 -21.15
N GLU A 28 7.96 2.81 -21.70
CA GLU A 28 7.74 2.67 -23.14
C GLU A 28 8.20 3.90 -23.94
N ASP A 29 8.02 5.09 -23.38
CA ASP A 29 8.55 6.35 -23.94
C ASP A 29 10.09 6.47 -23.85
N GLY A 30 10.77 5.51 -23.24
CA GLY A 30 12.22 5.39 -23.18
C GLY A 30 12.87 5.96 -21.92
N VAL A 31 12.10 6.24 -20.85
CA VAL A 31 12.66 6.63 -19.56
C VAL A 31 13.36 5.45 -18.90
N ASP A 32 14.61 5.64 -18.49
CA ASP A 32 15.36 4.67 -17.66
C ASP A 32 14.92 4.77 -16.19
N LEU A 33 13.89 3.99 -15.83
CA LEU A 33 13.35 3.93 -14.47
C LEU A 33 13.96 2.75 -13.70
N MET A 34 14.85 3.06 -12.75
CA MET A 34 15.53 2.03 -11.94
C MET A 34 14.59 1.21 -11.05
N GLY A 35 13.46 1.78 -10.62
CA GLY A 35 12.50 1.10 -9.77
C GLY A 35 11.55 2.05 -9.04
N TYR A 36 10.63 1.46 -8.27
CA TYR A 36 9.60 2.17 -7.52
C TYR A 36 9.55 1.69 -6.07
N LEU A 37 9.70 2.62 -5.13
CA LEU A 37 9.65 2.36 -3.69
C LEU A 37 8.46 3.11 -3.08
N SER A 38 7.36 2.38 -2.84
CA SER A 38 6.17 2.93 -2.21
C SER A 38 6.48 3.51 -0.82
N TRP A 39 5.96 4.70 -0.54
CA TRP A 39 6.18 5.38 0.74
C TRP A 39 5.42 4.69 1.87
N GLY A 40 6.12 4.47 2.99
CA GLY A 40 5.53 3.95 4.22
C GLY A 40 4.83 2.61 4.04
N PRO A 41 5.52 1.53 3.60
CA PRO A 41 4.90 0.22 3.35
C PRO A 41 4.28 -0.42 4.60
N ILE A 42 4.66 0.05 5.79
CA ILE A 42 4.03 -0.20 7.08
C ILE A 42 3.52 1.13 7.65
N ASP A 43 2.34 1.13 8.27
CA ASP A 43 1.80 2.33 8.91
C ASP A 43 2.80 2.91 9.92
N LEU A 44 3.01 4.23 9.81
CA LEU A 44 4.00 4.99 10.56
C LEU A 44 3.44 6.37 10.92
N VAL A 45 4.13 7.07 11.82
CA VAL A 45 3.78 8.45 12.21
C VAL A 45 4.08 9.39 11.04
N SER A 46 3.07 10.13 10.58
CA SER A 46 3.22 11.08 9.48
C SER A 46 4.23 12.19 9.84
N MET A 47 5.04 12.63 8.86
CA MET A 47 6.02 13.69 9.11
C MET A 47 5.36 15.06 9.33
N SER A 48 4.31 15.37 8.58
CA SER A 48 3.69 16.71 8.55
C SER A 48 2.83 17.01 9.79
N THR A 49 2.06 16.02 10.24
CA THR A 49 1.03 16.21 11.27
C THR A 49 1.28 15.36 12.51
N SER A 50 2.31 14.51 12.50
CA SER A 50 2.61 13.57 13.60
C SER A 50 1.44 12.64 13.93
N GLU A 51 0.71 12.20 12.90
CA GLU A 51 -0.50 11.37 13.03
C GLU A 51 -0.24 9.92 12.60
N MET A 52 -0.80 8.96 13.34
CA MET A 52 -1.00 7.56 12.95
C MET A 52 -2.30 7.36 12.16
N SER A 53 -3.31 8.21 12.36
CA SER A 53 -4.61 8.13 11.70
C SER A 53 -4.52 8.30 10.18
N LYS A 54 -3.55 9.08 9.70
CA LYS A 54 -3.20 9.18 8.28
C LYS A 54 -2.30 8.00 7.84
N ARG A 55 -2.95 6.92 7.41
CA ARG A 55 -2.30 5.63 7.13
C ARG A 55 -1.88 5.48 5.68
N TYR A 56 -0.67 4.95 5.45
CA TYR A 56 -0.09 4.76 4.12
C TYR A 56 0.18 3.30 3.78
N GLY A 57 0.45 2.45 4.77
CA GLY A 57 1.07 1.16 4.50
C GLY A 57 0.15 0.10 3.98
N TYR A 58 0.76 -0.95 3.46
CA TYR A 58 0.14 -2.25 3.18
C TYR A 58 -0.03 -3.07 4.46
N ILE A 59 0.73 -2.72 5.50
CA ILE A 59 0.68 -3.33 6.82
C ILE A 59 0.08 -2.32 7.79
N TYR A 60 -1.09 -2.63 8.32
CA TYR A 60 -1.70 -1.88 9.40
C TYR A 60 -0.94 -2.11 10.69
N VAL A 61 -0.74 -1.05 11.48
CA VAL A 61 -0.20 -1.12 12.84
C VAL A 61 -1.28 -0.66 13.81
N ASP A 62 -1.57 -1.49 14.81
CA ASP A 62 -2.50 -1.17 15.89
C ASP A 62 -1.88 -0.15 16.85
N LYS A 63 -1.94 1.11 16.45
CA LYS A 63 -1.57 2.29 17.22
C LYS A 63 -2.42 3.47 16.77
N ASP A 64 -2.97 4.23 17.71
CA ASP A 64 -3.69 5.49 17.46
C ASP A 64 -2.79 6.73 17.68
N ASP A 65 -3.37 7.92 17.51
CA ASP A 65 -2.67 9.21 17.62
C ASP A 65 -2.28 9.54 19.07
N ASP A 66 -3.04 9.03 20.05
CA ASP A 66 -2.76 9.19 21.48
C ASP A 66 -1.72 8.16 21.99
N GLY A 67 -1.30 7.23 21.12
CA GLY A 67 -0.30 6.22 21.40
C GLY A 67 -0.85 4.92 22.01
N ASN A 68 -2.18 4.76 22.08
CA ASN A 68 -2.80 3.51 22.51
C ASN A 68 -2.76 2.48 21.38
N GLY A 69 -2.81 1.20 21.76
CA GLY A 69 -2.82 0.06 20.83
C GLY A 69 -1.80 -1.01 21.21
N THR A 70 -1.94 -2.20 20.62
CA THR A 70 -1.08 -3.37 20.90
C THR A 70 0.24 -3.34 20.13
N LEU A 71 0.35 -2.47 19.12
CA LEU A 71 1.36 -2.51 18.06
C LEU A 71 1.30 -3.77 17.20
N ASP A 72 0.24 -4.58 17.24
CA ASP A 72 0.11 -5.72 16.34
C ASP A 72 0.07 -5.28 14.88
N ARG A 73 0.53 -6.16 13.99
CA ARG A 73 0.61 -5.91 12.54
C ARG A 73 -0.40 -6.76 11.80
N TYR A 74 -1.14 -6.14 10.89
CA TYR A 74 -2.17 -6.81 10.09
C TYR A 74 -1.97 -6.48 8.62
N ARG A 75 -2.03 -7.50 7.76
CA ARG A 75 -1.93 -7.31 6.30
C ARG A 75 -3.25 -6.74 5.80
N LYS A 76 -3.19 -5.61 5.10
CA LYS A 76 -4.34 -5.02 4.40
C LYS A 76 -4.56 -5.75 3.07
N LYS A 77 -5.70 -5.52 2.40
CA LYS A 77 -5.94 -6.08 1.06
C LYS A 77 -4.81 -5.71 0.09
N SER A 78 -4.38 -4.45 0.14
CA SER A 78 -3.29 -3.92 -0.67
C SER A 78 -1.94 -4.63 -0.47
N PHE A 79 -1.73 -5.35 0.64
CA PHE A 79 -0.54 -6.19 0.83
C PHE A 79 -0.51 -7.36 -0.18
N HIS A 80 -1.65 -8.04 -0.33
CA HIS A 80 -1.78 -9.19 -1.21
C HIS A 80 -1.71 -8.74 -2.67
N TRP A 81 -2.36 -7.63 -2.99
CA TRP A 81 -2.26 -6.97 -4.29
C TRP A 81 -0.81 -6.57 -4.62
N TYR A 82 -0.12 -5.84 -3.76
CA TYR A 82 1.23 -5.37 -4.06
C TYR A 82 2.26 -6.51 -4.14
N LYS A 83 2.03 -7.61 -3.39
CA LYS A 83 2.80 -8.86 -3.55
C LYS A 83 2.67 -9.42 -4.97
N GLN A 84 1.44 -9.54 -5.49
CA GLN A 84 1.19 -10.02 -6.86
C GLN A 84 1.89 -9.12 -7.88
N VAL A 85 1.70 -7.80 -7.78
CA VAL A 85 2.37 -6.83 -8.67
C VAL A 85 3.88 -7.04 -8.71
N ILE A 86 4.53 -7.23 -7.56
CA ILE A 86 5.98 -7.47 -7.50
C ILE A 86 6.35 -8.83 -8.13
N GLU A 87 5.61 -9.89 -7.81
CA GLU A 87 5.88 -11.25 -8.33
C GLU A 87 5.71 -11.34 -9.85
N THR A 88 4.81 -10.54 -10.41
CA THR A 88 4.59 -10.44 -11.86
C THR A 88 5.38 -9.33 -12.52
N ASN A 89 6.28 -8.65 -11.80
CA ASN A 89 7.06 -7.51 -12.30
C ASN A 89 6.19 -6.42 -12.97
N GLY A 90 5.01 -6.13 -12.39
CA GLY A 90 4.09 -5.11 -12.90
C GLY A 90 3.10 -5.57 -13.98
N GLU A 91 3.22 -6.80 -14.50
CA GLU A 91 2.36 -7.30 -15.58
C GLU A 91 0.90 -7.56 -15.14
N ASP A 92 0.69 -7.93 -13.87
CA ASP A 92 -0.63 -8.19 -13.31
C ASP A 92 -1.01 -7.10 -12.30
N LEU A 93 -1.94 -6.23 -12.72
CA LEU A 93 -2.54 -5.17 -11.91
C LEU A 93 -4.02 -5.43 -11.61
N ASP A 94 -4.49 -6.68 -11.68
CA ASP A 94 -5.85 -7.02 -11.28
C ASP A 94 -6.05 -6.73 -9.78
N THR A 95 -7.21 -6.19 -9.43
CA THR A 95 -7.58 -5.81 -8.06
C THR A 95 -8.35 -6.90 -7.33
N ASP A 96 -8.77 -7.95 -8.07
CA ASP A 96 -9.41 -9.13 -7.50
C ASP A 96 -8.37 -10.09 -6.92
N VAL A 97 -7.98 -9.82 -5.68
CA VAL A 97 -7.02 -10.63 -4.91
C VAL A 97 -7.71 -11.32 -3.73
N ASP A 98 -7.30 -12.56 -3.47
CA ASP A 98 -7.79 -13.32 -2.33
C ASP A 98 -7.36 -12.65 -1.01
N TYR A 99 -8.34 -12.21 -0.22
CA TYR A 99 -8.14 -11.45 1.02
C TYR A 99 -9.19 -11.69 2.11
#